data_AF-A0AAD6U7E2-F1
#
_entry.id   AF-A0AAD6U7E2-F1
#
_cell.length_a   1.000
_cell.length_b   1.000
_cell.length_c   1.000
_cell.angle_alpha   90.00
_cell.angle_beta   90.00
_cell.angle_gamma   90.00
#
_symmetry.space_group_name_H-M   'P 1'
#
loop_
_entity.id
_entity.type
_entity.pdbx_description
1 polymer ?
#
loop_
_entity_poly.entity_id
_entity_poly.type
_entity_poly.pdbx_seq_one_letter_code
_entity_poly.pdbx_strand_id
1 'polypeptide(L)'
;MPPRLPQELLNAVVDQAHDMDVLKACSLAGSVLRQPSQRILLRALTLRPMSCSSSEKSEPNIDAAYALLAESPHVASYAIILTVQLPHTTELPLTAEDVERFRAVVTTLTNLRQLFLIADMTNWIELSPPLLDYIVAFISRRPLHSLYLESVHRIPKTTFLQLAAAVPTLSVCGVQLNYDDPFPLPTRISFETLVLSWFSKDIYELLARPELISSVKAVRYLDLYRHYNYSDDILVAASSTVQRLRLSCCAYRNHEYYSNATQPTAFPSLRSLIITFTYWSGAVPCLVATLLQITATSEASPVLKRITVVSCPRDAYFKHPDNEALLAPLDAALTAHPAAPRLVLRFAFRGDDVLRAAQYADFVADTRAALPRTHAAGRVTFRPGRGEEGPFQATWSGIQPEATDTCRRRFRDFVDLTSSEQVSL
;
A
#
# COMPACT_ATOMS: atom_id res chain seq x y z
N MET A 1 26.43 11.58 -40.68
CA MET A 1 26.07 11.29 -39.28
C MET A 1 24.60 10.88 -39.27
N PRO A 2 24.23 9.75 -38.63
CA PRO A 2 22.83 9.37 -38.51
C PRO A 2 22.06 10.45 -37.72
N PRO A 3 20.77 10.67 -38.02
CA PRO A 3 19.95 11.63 -37.30
C PRO A 3 19.87 11.24 -35.83
N ARG A 4 20.10 12.22 -34.93
CA ARG A 4 19.95 12.01 -33.49
C ARG A 4 18.47 11.77 -33.19
N LEU A 5 18.19 10.76 -32.37
CA LEU A 5 16.82 10.52 -31.88
C LEU A 5 16.35 11.74 -31.06
N PRO A 6 15.06 12.14 -31.16
CA PRO A 6 14.49 13.19 -30.32
C PRO A 6 14.62 12.85 -28.83
N GLN A 7 14.83 13.87 -27.98
CA GLN A 7 15.02 13.66 -26.54
C GLN A 7 13.77 13.06 -25.88
N GLU A 8 12.59 13.40 -26.38
CA GLU A 8 11.31 12.89 -25.90
C GLU A 8 11.22 11.37 -26.08
N LEU A 9 11.70 10.86 -27.21
CA LEU A 9 11.72 9.43 -27.50
C LEU A 9 12.74 8.70 -26.62
N LEU A 10 13.92 9.29 -26.41
CA LEU A 10 14.92 8.72 -25.49
C LEU A 10 14.41 8.67 -24.06
N ASN A 11 13.74 9.73 -23.60
CA ASN A 11 13.09 9.75 -22.28
C ASN A 11 12.04 8.64 -22.19
N ALA A 12 11.18 8.50 -23.20
CA ALA A 12 10.17 7.44 -23.22
C ALA A 12 10.79 6.03 -23.20
N VAL A 13 11.88 5.78 -23.92
CA VAL A 13 12.59 4.49 -23.91
C VAL A 13 13.20 4.21 -22.54
N VAL A 14 13.89 5.19 -21.95
CA VAL A 14 14.53 5.05 -20.63
C VAL A 14 13.50 4.91 -19.52
N ASP A 15 12.35 5.60 -19.62
CA ASP A 15 11.25 5.51 -18.65
C ASP A 15 10.60 4.11 -18.63
N GLN A 16 10.79 3.29 -19.67
CA GLN A 16 10.35 1.88 -19.71
C GLN A 16 11.40 0.90 -19.14
N ALA A 17 12.62 1.35 -18.85
CA ALA A 17 13.65 0.50 -18.26
C ALA A 17 13.44 0.36 -16.75
N HIS A 18 13.05 -0.83 -16.31
CA HIS A 18 12.84 -1.13 -14.89
C HIS A 18 14.08 -1.71 -14.19
N ASP A 19 15.08 -2.13 -14.97
CA ASP A 19 16.33 -2.69 -14.45
C ASP A 19 17.33 -1.57 -14.13
N MET A 20 17.74 -1.50 -12.86
CA MET A 20 18.68 -0.52 -12.35
C MET A 20 20.06 -0.63 -13.01
N ASP A 21 20.51 -1.83 -13.37
CA ASP A 21 21.81 -2.01 -14.00
C ASP A 21 21.79 -1.57 -15.46
N VAL A 22 20.66 -1.76 -16.15
CA VAL A 22 20.42 -1.18 -17.48
C VAL A 22 20.41 0.35 -17.39
N LEU A 23 19.74 0.93 -16.41
CA LEU A 23 19.72 2.38 -16.21
C LEU A 23 21.12 2.94 -15.92
N LYS A 24 21.93 2.25 -15.10
CA LYS A 24 23.34 2.63 -14.87
C LYS A 24 24.13 2.57 -16.16
N ALA A 25 24.02 1.49 -16.93
CA ALA A 25 24.70 1.35 -18.22
C ALA A 25 24.31 2.48 -19.19
N CYS A 26 23.02 2.80 -19.30
CA CYS A 26 22.51 3.92 -20.10
C CYS A 26 23.13 5.26 -19.65
N SER A 27 23.25 5.49 -18.33
CA SER A 27 23.81 6.73 -17.81
C SER A 27 25.29 6.95 -18.17
N LEU A 28 26.01 5.85 -18.41
CA LEU A 28 27.43 5.83 -18.79
C LEU A 28 27.64 5.79 -20.31
N ALA A 29 26.70 5.21 -21.07
CA ALA A 29 26.80 5.00 -22.51
C ALA A 29 26.86 6.31 -23.32
N GLY A 30 26.26 7.40 -22.83
CA GLY A 30 26.33 8.69 -23.51
C GLY A 30 25.68 9.84 -22.74
N SER A 31 26.09 11.07 -23.06
CA SER A 31 25.58 12.28 -22.39
C SER A 31 24.07 12.49 -22.58
N VAL A 32 23.52 12.06 -23.71
CA VAL A 32 22.08 12.21 -24.06
C VAL A 32 21.20 11.30 -23.20
N LEU A 33 21.72 10.14 -22.78
CA LEU A 33 21.02 9.19 -21.91
C LEU A 33 21.29 9.45 -20.42
N ARG A 34 22.36 10.18 -20.09
CA ARG A 34 22.78 10.43 -18.71
C ARG A 34 21.67 11.03 -17.86
N GLN A 35 21.13 12.18 -18.27
CA GLN A 35 20.10 12.87 -17.49
C GLN A 35 18.82 12.06 -17.29
N PRO A 36 18.17 11.48 -18.32
CA PRO A 36 16.96 10.69 -18.11
C PRO A 36 17.21 9.45 -17.27
N SER A 37 18.34 8.77 -17.44
CA SER A 37 18.69 7.62 -16.60
C SER A 37 18.95 8.02 -15.15
N GLN A 38 19.73 9.08 -14.92
CA GLN A 38 20.00 9.60 -13.57
C GLN A 38 18.72 10.06 -12.86
N ARG A 39 17.79 10.68 -13.58
CA ARG A 39 16.48 11.08 -13.04
C ARG A 39 15.72 9.90 -12.43
N ILE A 40 15.79 8.72 -13.06
CA ILE A 40 15.13 7.51 -12.55
C ILE A 40 15.96 6.87 -11.44
N LEU A 41 17.27 6.71 -11.64
CA LEU A 41 18.18 6.10 -10.68
C LEU A 41 18.19 6.83 -9.33
N LEU A 42 18.13 8.16 -9.37
CA LEU A 42 18.23 9.04 -8.20
C LEU A 42 16.87 9.58 -7.76
N ARG A 43 15.77 9.02 -8.30
CA ARG A 43 14.40 9.40 -7.93
C ARG A 43 14.10 9.14 -6.46
N ALA A 44 14.68 8.08 -5.91
CA ALA A 44 14.50 7.66 -4.54
C ALA A 44 15.84 7.67 -3.80
N LEU A 45 15.86 8.30 -2.62
CA LEU A 45 16.98 8.28 -1.70
C LEU A 45 16.59 7.54 -0.43
N THR A 46 17.49 6.74 0.11
CA THR A 46 17.32 6.07 1.40
C THR A 46 18.38 6.57 2.37
N LEU A 47 17.95 6.96 3.56
CA LEU A 47 18.79 7.41 4.66
C LEU A 47 18.73 6.38 5.76
N ARG A 48 19.87 5.73 6.03
CA ARG A 48 20.05 4.80 7.14
C ARG A 48 20.99 5.38 8.20
N PRO A 49 20.75 5.11 9.49
CA PRO A 49 21.70 5.38 10.56
C PRO A 49 23.03 4.68 10.30
N MET A 50 24.14 5.28 10.73
CA MET A 50 25.47 4.67 10.58
C MET A 50 25.63 3.37 11.39
N SER A 51 24.88 3.21 12.47
CA SER A 51 24.97 2.10 13.42
C SER A 51 24.24 0.82 12.99
N CYS A 52 23.48 0.84 11.89
CA CYS A 52 22.80 -0.35 11.39
C CYS A 52 23.82 -1.37 10.87
N SER A 53 24.19 -2.32 11.73
CA SER A 53 25.19 -3.35 11.48
C SER A 53 24.70 -4.52 10.60
N SER A 54 23.52 -4.41 9.99
CA SER A 54 23.00 -5.48 9.13
C SER A 54 23.90 -5.63 7.89
N SER A 55 24.53 -6.80 7.83
CA SER A 55 25.69 -7.16 7.02
C SER A 55 25.42 -7.35 5.52
N GLU A 56 24.38 -6.73 4.97
CA GLU A 56 23.99 -6.93 3.57
C GLU A 56 24.21 -5.65 2.76
N LYS A 57 25.34 -5.66 2.03
CA LYS A 57 25.63 -4.87 0.81
C LYS A 57 25.34 -3.36 0.87
N SER A 58 26.37 -2.57 1.15
CA SER A 58 26.69 -1.27 0.51
C SER A 58 25.52 -0.30 0.18
N GLU A 59 24.46 -0.28 0.96
CA GLU A 59 23.43 0.75 0.79
C GLU A 59 23.93 2.07 1.38
N PRO A 60 23.64 3.20 0.72
CA PRO A 60 24.13 4.50 1.18
C PRO A 60 23.57 4.81 2.58
N ASN A 61 24.47 5.08 3.52
CA ASN A 61 24.13 5.65 4.81
C ASN A 61 23.91 7.18 4.68
N ILE A 62 23.51 7.84 5.77
CA ILE A 62 23.35 9.30 5.81
C ILE A 62 24.59 10.04 5.30
N ASP A 63 25.80 9.54 5.61
CA ASP A 63 27.05 10.16 5.18
C ASP A 63 27.27 10.09 3.68
N ALA A 64 26.98 8.94 3.07
CA ALA A 64 27.06 8.77 1.63
C ALA A 64 26.06 9.68 0.91
N ALA A 65 24.84 9.82 1.43
CA ALA A 65 23.85 10.74 0.89
C ALA A 65 24.28 12.22 1.06
N TYR A 66 24.82 12.57 2.22
CA TYR A 66 25.33 13.92 2.50
C TYR A 66 26.51 14.28 1.58
N ALA A 67 27.50 13.39 1.45
CA ALA A 67 28.63 13.57 0.55
C ALA A 67 28.19 13.68 -0.92
N LEU A 68 27.27 12.80 -1.36
CA LEU A 68 26.73 12.83 -2.72
C LEU A 68 26.07 14.17 -3.04
N LEU A 69 25.29 14.72 -2.11
CA LEU A 69 24.59 15.99 -2.30
C LEU A 69 25.53 17.19 -2.17
N ALA A 70 26.61 17.08 -1.39
CA ALA A 70 27.66 18.08 -1.34
C ALA A 70 28.47 18.13 -2.65
N GLU A 71 28.84 16.96 -3.19
CA GLU A 71 29.60 16.84 -4.44
C GLU A 71 28.76 17.14 -5.68
N SER A 72 27.47 16.76 -5.65
CA SER A 72 26.55 16.88 -6.79
C SER A 72 25.20 17.48 -6.38
N PRO A 73 25.12 18.78 -6.06
CA PRO A 73 23.89 19.42 -5.54
C PRO A 73 22.68 19.31 -6.47
N HIS A 74 22.92 19.21 -7.79
CA HIS A 74 21.86 19.04 -8.79
C HIS A 74 21.07 17.73 -8.62
N VAL A 75 21.66 16.70 -7.99
CA VAL A 75 21.00 15.42 -7.69
C VAL A 75 19.78 15.61 -6.80
N ALA A 76 19.81 16.60 -5.90
CA ALA A 76 18.70 16.91 -5.01
C ALA A 76 17.40 17.21 -5.78
N SER A 77 17.50 17.74 -7.01
CA SER A 77 16.35 18.04 -7.86
C SER A 77 15.68 16.79 -8.45
N TYR A 78 16.37 15.65 -8.50
CA TYR A 78 15.81 14.39 -9.00
C TYR A 78 15.09 13.59 -7.92
N ALA A 79 15.45 13.78 -6.66
CA ALA A 79 14.88 13.05 -5.54
C ALA A 79 13.43 13.50 -5.27
N ILE A 80 12.48 12.60 -5.51
CA ILE A 80 11.04 12.78 -5.27
C ILE A 80 10.58 11.93 -4.08
N ILE A 81 11.31 10.85 -3.82
CA ILE A 81 11.02 9.87 -2.77
C ILE A 81 12.18 9.85 -1.78
N LEU A 82 11.86 9.94 -0.49
CA LEU A 82 12.83 9.78 0.59
C LEU A 82 12.36 8.67 1.52
N THR A 83 13.23 7.71 1.76
CA THR A 83 13.05 6.71 2.79
C THR A 83 14.00 7.00 3.92
N VAL A 84 13.48 7.15 5.13
CA VAL A 84 14.24 7.33 6.35
C VAL A 84 14.03 6.10 7.20
N GLN A 85 15.11 5.36 7.42
CA GLN A 85 15.12 4.28 8.40
C GLN A 85 15.46 4.88 9.76
N LEU A 86 14.56 4.71 10.73
CA LEU A 86 14.77 5.17 12.09
C LEU A 86 15.66 4.15 12.82
N PRO A 87 16.57 4.60 13.71
CA PRO A 87 17.44 3.69 14.46
C PRO A 87 16.62 2.74 15.34
N HIS A 88 17.09 1.51 15.53
CA HIS A 88 16.44 0.56 16.42
C HIS A 88 16.64 0.99 17.89
N THR A 89 15.71 0.67 18.80
CA THR A 89 15.81 1.07 20.23
C THR A 89 17.04 0.50 20.95
N THR A 90 17.56 -0.62 20.43
CA THR A 90 18.78 -1.27 20.95
C THR A 90 20.06 -0.73 20.33
N GLU A 91 19.98 0.10 19.29
CA GLU A 91 21.14 0.71 18.66
C GLU A 91 21.61 1.92 19.47
N LEU A 92 22.88 2.29 19.29
CA LEU A 92 23.41 3.51 19.88
C LEU A 92 22.58 4.72 19.40
N PRO A 93 22.27 5.67 20.29
CA PRO A 93 21.55 6.87 19.91
C PRO A 93 22.33 7.64 18.84
N LEU A 94 21.60 8.26 17.92
CA LEU A 94 22.20 9.13 16.91
C LEU A 94 22.97 10.27 17.58
N THR A 95 24.17 10.53 17.06
CA THR A 95 24.97 11.66 17.53
C THR A 95 24.35 12.98 17.08
N ALA A 96 24.73 14.09 17.73
CA ALA A 96 24.30 15.42 17.28
C ALA A 96 24.73 15.70 15.82
N GLU A 97 25.90 15.17 15.42
CA GLU A 97 26.40 15.30 14.06
C GLU A 97 25.53 14.54 13.04
N ASP A 98 25.05 13.33 13.38
CA ASP A 98 24.12 12.58 12.53
C ASP A 98 22.82 13.36 12.29
N VAL A 99 22.30 14.01 13.33
CA VAL A 99 21.08 14.82 13.23
C VAL A 99 21.29 16.05 12.34
N GLU A 100 22.45 16.71 12.43
CA GLU A 100 22.77 17.84 11.54
C GLU A 100 23.00 17.40 10.10
N ARG A 101 23.64 16.25 9.85
CA ARG A 101 23.79 15.68 8.51
C ARG A 101 22.43 15.30 7.91
N PHE A 102 21.57 14.64 8.69
CA PHE A 102 20.19 14.35 8.31
C PHE A 102 19.44 15.63 7.91
N ARG A 103 19.53 16.66 8.76
CA ARG A 103 18.94 17.97 8.49
C ARG A 103 19.47 18.56 7.18
N ALA A 104 20.78 18.55 6.96
CA ALA A 104 21.40 19.11 5.77
C ALA A 104 20.99 18.37 4.49
N VAL A 105 20.90 17.04 4.53
CA VAL A 105 20.37 16.26 3.41
C VAL A 105 18.93 16.68 3.13
N VAL A 106 18.06 16.61 4.13
CA VAL A 106 16.62 16.81 3.97
C VAL A 106 16.25 18.24 3.55
N THR A 107 17.02 19.25 3.94
CA THR A 107 16.79 20.64 3.47
C THR A 107 17.07 20.81 1.99
N THR A 108 18.05 20.09 1.43
CA THR A 108 18.42 20.20 0.00
C THR A 108 17.40 19.55 -0.94
N LEU A 109 16.62 18.57 -0.47
CA LEU A 109 15.64 17.83 -1.28
C LEU A 109 14.36 18.67 -1.53
N THR A 110 14.44 19.62 -2.45
CA THR A 110 13.36 20.59 -2.71
C THR A 110 12.14 20.01 -3.43
N ASN A 111 12.32 18.94 -4.21
CA ASN A 111 11.26 18.31 -5.00
C ASN A 111 10.60 17.11 -4.30
N LEU A 112 10.86 16.93 -3.01
CA LEU A 112 10.34 15.79 -2.27
C LEU A 112 8.81 15.81 -2.20
N ARG A 113 8.18 14.70 -2.61
CA ARG A 113 6.72 14.52 -2.58
C ARG A 113 6.28 13.36 -1.69
N GLN A 114 7.14 12.37 -1.51
CA GLN A 114 6.82 11.16 -0.77
C GLN A 114 7.87 10.90 0.30
N LEU A 115 7.42 10.64 1.52
CA LEU A 115 8.27 10.31 2.65
C LEU A 115 7.87 8.96 3.25
N PHE A 116 8.86 8.10 3.43
CA PHE A 116 8.75 6.83 4.13
C PHE A 116 9.52 6.94 5.44
N LEU A 117 8.82 6.76 6.55
CA LEU A 117 9.43 6.58 7.86
C LEU A 117 9.27 5.11 8.23
N ILE A 118 10.39 4.38 8.15
CA ILE A 118 10.44 2.96 8.46
C ILE A 118 11.20 2.81 9.76
N ALA A 119 10.55 2.31 10.78
CA ALA A 119 11.19 1.81 11.98
C ALA A 119 11.17 0.29 11.94
N ASP A 120 12.12 -0.38 12.60
CA ASP A 120 12.02 -1.83 12.84
C ASP A 120 11.60 -2.01 14.29
N MET A 121 10.32 -1.72 14.60
CA MET A 121 9.76 -1.75 15.96
C MET A 121 10.32 -0.66 16.90
N THR A 122 10.87 0.42 16.34
CA THR A 122 11.40 1.53 17.14
C THR A 122 10.29 2.27 17.89
N ASN A 123 10.49 2.50 19.19
CA ASN A 123 9.63 3.37 19.99
C ASN A 123 9.91 4.84 19.67
N TRP A 124 8.91 5.55 19.14
CA TRP A 124 8.99 6.95 18.76
C TRP A 124 9.47 7.84 19.91
N ILE A 125 8.98 7.61 21.12
CA ILE A 125 9.35 8.39 22.31
C ILE A 125 10.80 8.19 22.77
N GLU A 126 11.48 7.15 22.30
CA GLU A 126 12.88 6.85 22.63
C GLU A 126 13.86 7.49 21.62
N LEU A 127 13.35 8.03 20.51
CA LEU A 127 14.15 8.79 19.56
C LEU A 127 14.62 10.11 20.17
N SER A 128 15.76 10.61 19.70
CA SER A 128 16.31 11.87 20.21
C SER A 128 15.32 13.02 19.95
N PRO A 129 15.00 13.86 20.97
CA PRO A 129 14.08 14.98 20.78
C PRO A 129 14.44 15.91 19.62
N PRO A 130 15.73 16.26 19.38
CA PRO A 130 16.10 17.09 18.24
C PRO A 130 15.76 16.49 16.88
N LEU A 131 15.87 15.16 16.73
CA LEU A 131 15.47 14.47 15.51
C LEU A 131 13.96 14.50 15.34
N LEU A 132 13.21 14.18 16.39
CA LEU A 132 11.75 14.17 16.38
C LEU A 132 11.19 15.53 16.01
N ASP A 133 11.64 16.59 16.69
CA ASP A 133 11.23 17.96 16.43
C ASP A 133 11.48 18.34 14.97
N TYR A 134 12.63 17.93 14.44
CA TYR A 134 12.98 18.21 13.06
C TYR A 134 12.13 17.42 12.06
N ILE A 135 11.89 16.12 12.27
CA ILE A 135 11.02 15.29 11.41
C ILE A 135 9.60 15.87 11.38
N VAL A 136 9.05 16.20 12.55
CA VAL A 136 7.70 16.76 12.68
C VAL A 136 7.62 18.13 11.99
N ALA A 137 8.59 19.01 12.23
CA ALA A 137 8.65 20.32 11.60
C ALA A 137 8.83 20.22 10.08
N PHE A 138 9.66 19.29 9.60
CA PHE A 138 9.89 19.05 8.18
C PHE A 138 8.60 18.62 7.48
N ILE A 139 7.93 17.60 8.01
CA ILE A 139 6.67 17.09 7.43
C ILE A 139 5.60 18.18 7.45
N SER A 140 5.47 18.92 8.55
CA SER A 140 4.45 19.96 8.69
C SER A 140 4.66 21.18 7.77
N ARG A 141 5.91 21.47 7.36
CA ARG A 141 6.25 22.66 6.56
C ARG A 141 6.41 22.37 5.08
N ARG A 142 6.53 21.11 4.68
CA ARG A 142 6.73 20.72 3.28
C ARG A 142 5.42 20.29 2.66
N PRO A 143 5.18 20.61 1.38
CA PRO A 143 4.00 20.17 0.64
C PRO A 143 4.15 18.69 0.21
N LEU A 144 4.29 17.79 1.18
CA LEU A 144 4.33 16.36 0.91
C LEU A 144 2.97 15.90 0.41
N HIS A 145 2.98 15.08 -0.63
CA HIS A 145 1.76 14.46 -1.14
C HIS A 145 1.44 13.17 -0.40
N SER A 146 2.47 12.45 0.06
CA SER A 146 2.29 11.14 0.69
C SER A 146 3.23 10.92 1.86
N LEU A 147 2.69 10.38 2.95
CA LEU A 147 3.44 9.90 4.12
C LEU A 147 3.14 8.42 4.32
N TYR A 148 4.22 7.65 4.50
CA TYR A 148 4.18 6.23 4.78
C TYR A 148 4.88 5.98 6.11
N LEU A 149 4.16 5.40 7.05
CA LEU A 149 4.66 5.03 8.36
C LEU A 149 4.67 3.51 8.46
N GLU A 150 5.83 2.92 8.71
CA GLU A 150 6.02 1.48 8.80
C GLU A 150 6.71 1.08 10.11
N SER A 151 6.07 0.18 10.86
CA SER A 151 6.63 -0.48 12.05
C SER A 151 7.14 0.50 13.12
N VAL A 152 6.48 1.65 13.24
CA VAL A 152 6.80 2.71 14.21
C VAL A 152 5.90 2.59 15.44
N HIS A 153 6.48 2.46 16.63
CA HIS A 153 5.72 2.18 17.85
C HIS A 153 5.62 3.40 18.77
N ARG A 154 4.59 3.42 19.62
CA ARG A 154 4.36 4.43 20.66
C ARG A 154 4.42 5.89 20.15
N ILE A 155 3.89 6.17 18.95
CA ILE A 155 3.78 7.56 18.47
C ILE A 155 2.73 8.29 19.33
N PRO A 156 3.03 9.45 19.93
CA PRO A 156 2.00 10.28 20.57
C PRO A 156 0.85 10.57 19.60
N LYS A 157 -0.40 10.45 20.06
CA LYS A 157 -1.60 10.69 19.24
C LYS A 157 -1.58 12.09 18.63
N THR A 158 -1.16 13.08 19.41
CA THR A 158 -1.00 14.47 18.98
C THR A 158 -0.03 14.59 17.81
N THR A 159 1.16 13.98 17.94
CA THR A 159 2.15 13.95 16.86
C THR A 159 1.61 13.21 15.64
N PHE A 160 0.99 12.03 15.80
CA PHE A 160 0.42 11.29 14.69
C PHE A 160 -0.60 12.12 13.91
N LEU A 161 -1.54 12.79 14.60
CA LEU A 161 -2.54 13.65 13.96
C LEU A 161 -1.91 14.85 13.26
N GLN A 162 -0.86 15.44 13.82
CA GLN A 162 -0.10 16.50 13.16
C GLN A 162 0.56 16.02 11.86
N LEU A 163 1.19 14.84 11.89
CA LEU A 163 1.80 14.23 10.71
C LEU A 163 0.74 13.89 9.64
N ALA A 164 -0.38 13.33 10.07
CA ALA A 164 -1.49 12.98 9.20
C ALA A 164 -2.17 14.20 8.57
N ALA A 165 -2.29 15.31 9.30
CA ALA A 165 -2.84 16.56 8.80
C ALA A 165 -2.00 17.20 7.68
N ALA A 166 -0.70 16.87 7.62
CA ALA A 166 0.24 17.47 6.67
C ALA A 166 0.16 16.85 5.26
N VAL A 167 -0.54 15.72 5.08
CA VAL A 167 -0.56 14.99 3.80
C VAL A 167 -1.97 14.56 3.38
N PRO A 168 -2.28 14.58 2.07
CA PRO A 168 -3.53 14.01 1.55
C PRO A 168 -3.51 12.49 1.43
N THR A 169 -2.33 11.88 1.30
CA THR A 169 -2.15 10.42 1.24
C THR A 169 -1.42 9.92 2.48
N LEU A 170 -2.10 9.10 3.28
CA LEU A 170 -1.53 8.46 4.45
C LEU A 170 -1.57 6.94 4.31
N SER A 171 -0.43 6.31 4.56
CA SER A 171 -0.32 4.87 4.66
C SER A 171 0.36 4.47 5.96
N VAL A 172 -0.24 3.52 6.64
CA VAL A 172 0.18 3.08 7.96
C VAL A 172 0.27 1.57 7.97
N CYS A 173 1.41 1.03 8.37
CA CYS A 173 1.63 -0.40 8.51
C CYS A 173 2.42 -0.70 9.78
N GLY A 174 1.90 -1.52 10.68
CA GLY A 174 2.62 -1.86 11.92
C GLY A 174 2.80 -0.69 12.89
N VAL A 175 1.94 0.33 12.84
CA VAL A 175 2.10 1.51 13.70
C VAL A 175 1.26 1.41 14.96
N GLN A 176 1.88 1.70 16.10
CA GLN A 176 1.21 1.72 17.41
C GLN A 176 1.23 3.13 18.00
N LEU A 177 0.12 3.54 18.59
CA LEU A 177 0.01 4.86 19.22
C LEU A 177 0.34 4.75 20.71
N ASN A 178 0.82 5.84 21.29
CA ASN A 178 0.99 5.94 22.74
C ASN A 178 -0.38 6.18 23.41
N TYR A 179 -0.86 5.24 24.20
CA TYR A 179 -2.17 5.35 24.86
C TYR A 179 -2.23 6.47 25.90
N ASP A 180 -1.10 6.73 26.56
CA ASP A 180 -0.98 7.69 27.66
C ASP A 180 -0.98 9.15 27.18
N ASP A 181 -0.87 9.39 25.87
CA ASP A 181 -0.91 10.75 25.33
C ASP A 181 -2.33 11.31 25.48
N PRO A 182 -2.52 12.46 26.19
CA PRO A 182 -3.79 13.15 26.21
C PRO A 182 -4.24 13.44 24.78
N PHE A 183 -5.56 13.47 24.58
CA PHE A 183 -6.16 13.74 23.27
C PHE A 183 -6.67 15.18 23.25
N PRO A 184 -5.79 16.21 23.13
CA PRO A 184 -6.28 17.52 22.76
C PRO A 184 -6.82 17.36 21.34
N LEU A 185 -8.08 17.74 21.12
CA LEU A 185 -8.70 17.70 19.79
C LEU A 185 -7.99 18.66 18.84
N PRO A 186 -7.46 18.23 17.68
CA PRO A 186 -6.87 19.22 16.80
C PRO A 186 -7.04 18.96 15.29
N THR A 187 -7.13 20.08 14.57
CA THR A 187 -6.85 20.25 13.15
C THR A 187 -7.80 19.53 12.19
N ARG A 188 -8.31 20.27 11.20
CA ARG A 188 -9.14 19.69 10.13
C ARG A 188 -8.26 18.80 9.26
N ILE A 189 -8.29 17.50 9.52
CA ILE A 189 -7.62 16.48 8.70
C ILE A 189 -8.57 16.07 7.58
N SER A 190 -8.03 15.82 6.39
CA SER A 190 -8.80 15.30 5.25
C SER A 190 -7.89 14.44 4.39
N PHE A 191 -8.26 13.17 4.22
CA PHE A 191 -7.50 12.24 3.38
C PHE A 191 -8.14 12.09 2.01
N GLU A 192 -7.33 12.05 0.96
CA GLU A 192 -7.74 11.57 -0.36
C GLU A 192 -7.47 10.06 -0.49
N THR A 193 -6.35 9.60 0.08
CA THR A 193 -5.92 8.20 0.05
C THR A 193 -5.57 7.77 1.47
N LEU A 194 -6.21 6.71 1.94
CA LEU A 194 -5.99 6.15 3.27
C LEU A 194 -5.71 4.64 3.17
N VAL A 195 -4.54 4.24 3.63
CA VAL A 195 -4.11 2.84 3.70
C VAL A 195 -3.85 2.48 5.16
N LEU A 196 -4.68 1.59 5.70
CA LEU A 196 -4.56 1.08 7.05
C LEU A 196 -4.21 -0.40 6.97
N SER A 197 -2.96 -0.71 7.26
CA SER A 197 -2.40 -2.05 7.23
C SER A 197 -2.34 -2.69 8.64
N TRP A 198 -1.80 -3.90 8.70
CA TRP A 198 -1.70 -4.76 9.88
C TRP A 198 -1.19 -4.02 11.14
N PHE A 199 -1.70 -4.41 12.31
CA PHE A 199 -1.28 -3.97 13.66
C PHE A 199 -1.53 -2.49 13.98
N SER A 200 -2.39 -1.83 13.21
CA SER A 200 -2.75 -0.42 13.42
C SER A 200 -4.05 -0.23 14.23
N LYS A 201 -4.41 -1.16 15.13
CA LYS A 201 -5.72 -1.17 15.83
C LYS A 201 -6.05 0.20 16.44
N ASP A 202 -5.08 0.82 17.10
CA ASP A 202 -5.26 2.09 17.81
C ASP A 202 -5.56 3.23 16.85
N ILE A 203 -5.07 3.15 15.61
CA ILE A 203 -5.32 4.12 14.55
C ILE A 203 -6.74 3.96 14.02
N TYR A 204 -7.24 2.73 13.87
CA TYR A 204 -8.65 2.51 13.56
C TYR A 204 -9.54 3.12 14.65
N GLU A 205 -9.27 2.81 15.92
CA GLU A 205 -10.02 3.34 17.06
C GLU A 205 -9.94 4.87 17.14
N LEU A 206 -8.80 5.46 16.80
CA LEU A 206 -8.60 6.91 16.78
C LEU A 206 -9.43 7.57 15.66
N LEU A 207 -9.35 7.05 14.44
CA LEU A 207 -10.04 7.61 13.28
C LEU A 207 -11.56 7.38 13.31
N ALA A 208 -12.01 6.31 13.99
CA ALA A 208 -13.43 6.02 14.20
C ALA A 208 -14.11 6.98 15.19
N ARG A 209 -13.35 7.78 15.95
CA ARG A 209 -13.91 8.73 16.91
C ARG A 209 -14.78 9.78 16.21
N PRO A 210 -15.92 10.21 16.80
CA PRO A 210 -16.81 11.20 16.21
C PRO A 210 -16.13 12.49 15.74
N GLU A 211 -15.07 12.90 16.41
CA GLU A 211 -14.36 14.14 16.11
C GLU A 211 -13.43 14.01 14.90
N LEU A 212 -12.93 12.80 14.63
CA LEU A 212 -11.99 12.51 13.53
C LEU A 212 -12.63 11.79 12.35
N ILE A 213 -13.81 11.19 12.51
CA ILE A 213 -14.49 10.47 11.44
C ILE A 213 -14.81 11.36 10.22
N SER A 214 -14.89 12.67 10.42
CA SER A 214 -15.04 13.62 9.32
C SER A 214 -13.83 13.64 8.37
N SER A 215 -12.64 13.26 8.85
CA SER A 215 -11.40 13.23 8.06
C SER A 215 -11.38 12.16 6.97
N VAL A 216 -12.18 11.10 7.15
CA VAL A 216 -12.28 10.00 6.17
C VAL A 216 -13.39 10.22 5.14
N LYS A 217 -14.24 11.25 5.32
CA LYS A 217 -15.36 11.55 4.40
C LYS A 217 -14.91 11.97 3.00
N ALA A 218 -13.67 12.44 2.83
CA ALA A 218 -13.13 12.85 1.54
C ALA A 218 -12.32 11.75 0.82
N VAL A 219 -12.21 10.56 1.42
CA VAL A 219 -11.35 9.49 0.92
C VAL A 219 -11.89 8.95 -0.41
N ARG A 220 -11.03 8.94 -1.42
CA ARG A 220 -11.30 8.35 -2.75
C ARG A 220 -10.70 6.97 -2.88
N TYR A 221 -9.54 6.73 -2.27
CA TYR A 221 -8.90 5.42 -2.18
C TYR A 221 -8.79 4.96 -0.74
N LEU A 222 -9.45 3.85 -0.42
CA LEU A 222 -9.43 3.25 0.90
C LEU A 222 -8.90 1.82 0.80
N ASP A 223 -7.84 1.51 1.55
CA ASP A 223 -7.26 0.18 1.65
C ASP A 223 -7.23 -0.25 3.12
N LEU A 224 -7.99 -1.28 3.45
CA LEU A 224 -8.15 -1.79 4.80
C LEU A 224 -7.62 -3.22 4.89
N TYR A 225 -6.64 -3.44 5.76
CA TYR A 225 -6.10 -4.75 6.07
C TYR A 225 -6.61 -5.25 7.41
N ARG A 226 -7.11 -6.50 7.46
CA ARG A 226 -7.75 -7.10 8.64
C ARG A 226 -8.93 -6.24 9.12
N HIS A 227 -10.12 -6.57 8.64
CA HIS A 227 -11.38 -6.06 9.17
C HIS A 227 -11.54 -6.45 10.64
N TYR A 228 -11.08 -5.59 11.54
CA TYR A 228 -11.55 -5.53 12.92
C TYR A 228 -12.87 -4.74 12.95
N ASN A 229 -13.73 -4.95 13.95
CA ASN A 229 -15.03 -4.24 14.09
C ASN A 229 -14.94 -2.71 13.93
N TYR A 230 -13.77 -2.12 14.18
CA TYR A 230 -13.50 -0.68 14.03
C TYR A 230 -13.46 -0.17 12.58
N SER A 231 -13.44 -1.06 11.58
CA SER A 231 -13.48 -0.66 10.17
C SER A 231 -14.83 -0.16 9.72
N ASP A 232 -15.91 -0.54 10.40
CA ASP A 232 -17.27 -0.32 9.92
C ASP A 232 -17.61 1.18 9.95
N ASP A 233 -17.24 1.88 11.01
CA ASP A 233 -17.41 3.34 11.10
C ASP A 233 -16.64 4.06 9.98
N ILE A 234 -15.40 3.64 9.72
CA ILE A 234 -14.56 4.22 8.65
C ILE A 234 -15.16 3.94 7.27
N LEU A 235 -15.62 2.71 7.02
CA LEU A 235 -16.29 2.33 5.77
C LEU A 235 -17.57 3.14 5.57
N VAL A 236 -18.43 3.23 6.57
CA VAL A 236 -19.68 3.99 6.53
C VAL A 236 -19.40 5.46 6.25
N ALA A 237 -18.42 6.05 6.93
CA ALA A 237 -18.07 7.45 6.74
C ALA A 237 -17.49 7.76 5.36
N ALA A 238 -16.72 6.84 4.78
CA ALA A 238 -16.09 7.00 3.47
C ALA A 238 -17.01 6.54 2.30
N SER A 239 -18.13 5.88 2.60
CA SER A 239 -18.99 5.19 1.63
C SER A 239 -19.43 6.01 0.42
N SER A 240 -19.78 7.28 0.65
CA SER A 240 -20.28 8.18 -0.39
C SER A 240 -19.21 8.69 -1.37
N THR A 241 -17.93 8.67 -0.97
CA THR A 241 -16.82 9.29 -1.72
C THR A 241 -15.78 8.31 -2.23
N VAL A 242 -15.67 7.13 -1.63
CA VAL A 242 -14.73 6.09 -2.05
C VAL A 242 -15.01 5.65 -3.49
N GLN A 243 -14.00 5.80 -4.34
CA GLN A 243 -14.01 5.37 -5.73
C GLN A 243 -13.27 4.05 -5.92
N ARG A 244 -12.29 3.77 -5.06
CA ARG A 244 -11.54 2.52 -5.06
C ARG A 244 -11.38 2.01 -3.65
N LEU A 245 -11.91 0.81 -3.43
CA LEU A 245 -11.88 0.13 -2.14
C LEU A 245 -11.04 -1.14 -2.27
N ARG A 246 -10.08 -1.32 -1.36
CA ARG A 246 -9.35 -2.56 -1.20
C ARG A 246 -9.55 -3.11 0.19
N LEU A 247 -9.95 -4.37 0.26
CA LEU A 247 -10.18 -5.10 1.49
C LEU A 247 -9.25 -6.31 1.51
N SER A 248 -8.42 -6.42 2.52
CA SER A 248 -7.58 -7.60 2.75
C SER A 248 -8.13 -8.40 3.93
N CYS A 249 -8.76 -9.51 3.63
CA CYS A 249 -9.43 -10.39 4.58
C CYS A 249 -8.47 -11.48 5.07
N CYS A 250 -8.23 -11.51 6.39
CA CYS A 250 -7.56 -12.63 7.06
C CYS A 250 -8.58 -13.42 7.86
N ALA A 251 -8.69 -14.74 7.66
CA ALA A 251 -9.43 -15.59 8.59
C ALA A 251 -8.66 -15.65 9.93
N TYR A 252 -9.33 -15.30 11.04
CA TYR A 252 -8.94 -15.78 12.35
C TYR A 252 -10.10 -16.57 12.93
N ARG A 253 -9.81 -17.59 13.75
CA ARG A 253 -10.75 -18.62 14.24
C ARG A 253 -12.00 -18.13 15.01
N ASN A 254 -12.21 -16.83 15.16
CA ASN A 254 -13.32 -16.30 15.94
C ASN A 254 -14.55 -16.07 15.04
N HIS A 255 -15.34 -17.13 14.86
CA HIS A 255 -16.62 -17.13 14.14
C HIS A 255 -17.69 -16.21 14.75
N GLU A 256 -17.55 -15.78 16.01
CA GLU A 256 -18.60 -15.08 16.76
C GLU A 256 -18.76 -13.60 16.40
N TYR A 257 -17.85 -12.98 15.65
CA TYR A 257 -17.85 -11.53 15.46
C TYR A 257 -18.60 -11.04 14.21
N TYR A 258 -18.94 -11.92 13.27
CA TYR A 258 -19.51 -11.51 11.97
C TYR A 258 -21.04 -11.58 11.88
N SER A 259 -21.75 -12.02 12.93
CA SER A 259 -23.21 -12.07 12.94
C SER A 259 -23.89 -10.69 13.03
N ASN A 260 -23.12 -9.63 13.36
CA ASN A 260 -23.66 -8.30 13.67
C ASN A 260 -23.33 -7.22 12.62
N ALA A 261 -22.71 -7.57 11.48
CA ALA A 261 -22.53 -6.63 10.36
C ALA A 261 -23.91 -6.33 9.72
N THR A 262 -24.65 -5.39 10.33
CA THR A 262 -26.12 -5.36 10.24
C THR A 262 -26.68 -4.34 9.26
N GLN A 263 -25.88 -3.58 8.53
CA GLN A 263 -26.44 -2.78 7.43
C GLN A 263 -25.54 -2.79 6.18
N PRO A 264 -26.11 -3.11 5.00
CA PRO A 264 -25.42 -2.94 3.74
C PRO A 264 -25.11 -1.45 3.55
N THR A 265 -23.82 -1.12 3.56
CA THR A 265 -23.37 0.24 3.25
C THR A 265 -23.35 0.39 1.73
N ALA A 266 -24.13 1.34 1.19
CA ALA A 266 -24.09 1.67 -0.23
C ALA A 266 -22.84 2.49 -0.56
N PHE A 267 -22.18 2.16 -1.67
CA PHE A 267 -21.02 2.89 -2.18
C PHE A 267 -21.31 3.50 -3.56
N PRO A 268 -22.07 4.62 -3.63
CA PRO A 268 -22.56 5.17 -4.88
C PRO A 268 -21.45 5.61 -5.85
N SER A 269 -20.27 5.93 -5.33
CA SER A 269 -19.11 6.41 -6.10
C SER A 269 -18.11 5.30 -6.46
N LEU A 270 -18.32 4.06 -6.00
CA LEU A 270 -17.35 2.98 -6.12
C LEU A 270 -17.20 2.54 -7.58
N ARG A 271 -15.98 2.66 -8.11
CA ARG A 271 -15.59 2.25 -9.47
C ARG A 271 -14.78 0.96 -9.47
N SER A 272 -14.00 0.71 -8.42
CA SER A 272 -13.09 -0.44 -8.33
C SER A 272 -13.10 -1.05 -6.94
N LEU A 273 -13.40 -2.34 -6.85
CA LEU A 273 -13.29 -3.13 -5.63
C LEU A 273 -12.15 -4.14 -5.78
N ILE A 274 -11.30 -4.26 -4.77
CA ILE A 274 -10.23 -5.27 -4.70
C ILE A 274 -10.39 -6.03 -3.39
N ILE A 275 -10.52 -7.34 -3.46
CA ILE A 275 -10.61 -8.21 -2.29
C ILE A 275 -9.44 -9.18 -2.32
N THR A 276 -8.64 -9.19 -1.26
CA THR A 276 -7.50 -10.10 -1.11
C THR A 276 -7.77 -11.08 0.03
N PHE A 277 -7.62 -12.37 -0.24
CA PHE A 277 -7.75 -13.42 0.76
C PHE A 277 -6.39 -13.90 1.21
N THR A 278 -6.11 -13.77 2.50
CA THR A 278 -4.89 -14.27 3.12
C THR A 278 -5.29 -15.21 4.25
N TYR A 279 -5.21 -16.52 4.02
CA TYR A 279 -5.56 -17.62 4.95
C TYR A 279 -7.06 -17.89 5.17
N TRP A 280 -7.40 -19.18 5.19
CA TRP A 280 -8.75 -19.69 5.42
C TRP A 280 -8.82 -20.57 6.68
N SER A 281 -9.62 -20.15 7.64
CA SER A 281 -10.45 -21.02 8.47
C SER A 281 -11.90 -20.77 8.04
N GLY A 282 -12.78 -21.78 8.10
CA GLY A 282 -14.10 -21.83 7.42
C GLY A 282 -15.13 -20.70 7.66
N ALA A 283 -14.79 -19.59 8.32
CA ALA A 283 -15.65 -18.42 8.57
C ALA A 283 -15.67 -17.38 7.42
N VAL A 284 -14.64 -17.34 6.59
CA VAL A 284 -14.42 -16.31 5.55
C VAL A 284 -15.38 -16.36 4.33
N PRO A 285 -15.98 -17.51 3.94
CA PRO A 285 -17.02 -17.57 2.90
C PRO A 285 -18.11 -16.50 3.02
N CYS A 286 -18.72 -16.39 4.21
CA CYS A 286 -19.98 -15.67 4.38
C CYS A 286 -19.81 -14.15 4.31
N LEU A 287 -18.75 -13.61 4.93
CA LEU A 287 -18.51 -12.16 4.94
C LEU A 287 -18.19 -11.63 3.55
N VAL A 288 -17.34 -12.33 2.81
CA VAL A 288 -16.90 -11.86 1.49
C VAL A 288 -17.97 -12.08 0.44
N ALA A 289 -18.71 -13.18 0.52
CA ALA A 289 -19.90 -13.34 -0.30
C ALA A 289 -20.95 -12.26 0.00
N THR A 290 -21.14 -11.89 1.27
CA THR A 290 -22.04 -10.81 1.66
C THR A 290 -21.55 -9.46 1.15
N LEU A 291 -20.26 -9.13 1.29
CA LEU A 291 -19.70 -7.88 0.77
C LEU A 291 -19.70 -7.83 -0.76
N LEU A 292 -19.38 -8.94 -1.44
CA LEU A 292 -19.48 -9.08 -2.89
C LEU A 292 -20.92 -8.93 -3.35
N GLN A 293 -21.88 -9.56 -2.66
CA GLN A 293 -23.29 -9.46 -2.99
C GLN A 293 -23.79 -8.02 -2.78
N ILE A 294 -23.45 -7.39 -1.66
CA ILE A 294 -23.86 -6.01 -1.34
C ILE A 294 -23.30 -5.05 -2.40
N THR A 295 -22.00 -5.11 -2.67
CA THR A 295 -21.33 -4.17 -3.59
C THR A 295 -21.59 -4.46 -5.06
N ALA A 296 -21.98 -5.69 -5.43
CA ALA A 296 -22.33 -6.04 -6.80
C ALA A 296 -23.79 -5.68 -7.17
N THR A 297 -24.60 -5.14 -6.26
CA THR A 297 -25.92 -4.62 -6.63
C THR A 297 -25.79 -3.23 -7.24
N SER A 298 -26.58 -2.96 -8.28
CA SER A 298 -26.62 -1.66 -8.95
C SER A 298 -27.10 -0.53 -8.07
N GLU A 299 -27.91 -0.85 -7.06
CA GLU A 299 -28.40 0.13 -6.08
C GLU A 299 -27.27 0.57 -5.13
N ALA A 300 -26.43 -0.37 -4.68
CA ALA A 300 -25.32 -0.06 -3.80
C ALA A 300 -24.15 0.61 -4.54
N SER A 301 -23.84 0.20 -5.77
CA SER A 301 -22.65 0.68 -6.49
C SER A 301 -22.89 0.85 -8.00
N PRO A 302 -23.76 1.80 -8.42
CA PRO A 302 -24.22 1.94 -9.81
C PRO A 302 -23.10 2.18 -10.83
N VAL A 303 -21.95 2.72 -10.40
CA VAL A 303 -20.81 3.08 -11.27
C VAL A 303 -19.65 2.08 -11.21
N LEU A 304 -19.87 0.91 -10.59
CA LEU A 304 -18.85 -0.13 -10.45
C LEU A 304 -18.39 -0.66 -11.81
N LYS A 305 -17.11 -0.49 -12.11
CA LYS A 305 -16.49 -0.92 -13.37
C LYS A 305 -15.67 -2.19 -13.23
N ARG A 306 -15.10 -2.44 -12.05
CA ARG A 306 -14.14 -3.52 -11.84
C ARG A 306 -14.22 -4.11 -10.45
N ILE A 307 -14.16 -5.44 -10.38
CA ILE A 307 -13.98 -6.20 -9.17
C ILE A 307 -12.73 -7.06 -9.37
N THR A 308 -11.76 -6.99 -8.46
CA THR A 308 -10.58 -7.86 -8.48
C THR A 308 -10.61 -8.73 -7.25
N VAL A 309 -10.56 -10.04 -7.44
CA VAL A 309 -10.45 -11.01 -6.35
C VAL A 309 -9.08 -11.65 -6.43
N VAL A 310 -8.30 -11.51 -5.36
CA VAL A 310 -6.97 -12.12 -5.23
C VAL A 310 -7.09 -13.28 -4.25
N SER A 311 -6.98 -14.50 -4.79
CA SER A 311 -7.05 -15.74 -4.01
C SER A 311 -5.68 -16.43 -3.95
N CYS A 312 -5.50 -17.24 -2.92
CA CYS A 312 -4.25 -17.93 -2.61
C CYS A 312 -4.43 -19.43 -2.74
N PRO A 313 -3.37 -20.17 -3.09
CA PRO A 313 -3.45 -21.40 -3.86
C PRO A 313 -3.70 -22.63 -3.00
N ARG A 314 -3.70 -22.50 -1.67
CA ARG A 314 -3.82 -23.67 -0.79
C ARG A 314 -5.20 -24.31 -0.88
N ASP A 315 -6.24 -23.56 -1.23
CA ASP A 315 -7.62 -24.04 -1.09
C ASP A 315 -8.51 -23.58 -2.26
N ALA A 316 -9.25 -24.51 -2.85
CA ALA A 316 -10.16 -24.26 -3.96
C ALA A 316 -11.40 -23.48 -3.51
N TYR A 317 -11.30 -22.14 -3.44
CA TYR A 317 -12.36 -21.22 -3.00
C TYR A 317 -13.76 -21.60 -3.54
N PHE A 318 -13.87 -21.89 -4.84
CA PHE A 318 -15.16 -22.19 -5.47
C PHE A 318 -15.72 -23.59 -5.18
N LYS A 319 -14.96 -24.48 -4.52
CA LYS A 319 -15.41 -25.83 -4.14
C LYS A 319 -15.96 -25.92 -2.72
N HIS A 320 -15.92 -24.83 -1.95
CA HIS A 320 -16.54 -24.86 -0.62
C HIS A 320 -18.07 -24.82 -0.77
N PRO A 321 -18.83 -25.73 -0.15
CA PRO A 321 -20.29 -25.80 -0.30
C PRO A 321 -21.00 -24.47 -0.02
N ASP A 322 -20.55 -23.74 1.01
CA ASP A 322 -21.12 -22.42 1.35
C ASP A 322 -20.86 -21.35 0.29
N ASN A 323 -19.77 -21.48 -0.48
CA ASN A 323 -19.49 -20.55 -1.58
C ASN A 323 -20.36 -20.88 -2.79
N GLU A 324 -20.61 -22.16 -3.09
CA GLU A 324 -21.51 -22.55 -4.20
C GLU A 324 -22.89 -21.89 -4.10
N ALA A 325 -23.45 -21.81 -2.89
CA ALA A 325 -24.73 -21.18 -2.64
C ALA A 325 -24.75 -19.67 -2.94
N LEU A 326 -23.60 -19.00 -2.93
CA LEU A 326 -23.45 -17.56 -3.08
C LEU A 326 -22.96 -17.13 -4.47
N LEU A 327 -22.42 -18.06 -5.25
CA LEU A 327 -21.92 -17.80 -6.60
C LEU A 327 -23.04 -17.56 -7.60
N ALA A 328 -24.16 -18.28 -7.50
CA ALA A 328 -25.30 -18.05 -8.39
C ALA A 328 -25.93 -16.65 -8.20
N PRO A 329 -26.18 -16.16 -6.97
CA PRO A 329 -26.57 -14.77 -6.74
C PRO A 329 -25.56 -13.75 -7.27
N LEU A 330 -24.26 -14.00 -7.08
CA LEU A 330 -23.20 -13.13 -7.59
C LEU A 330 -23.18 -13.09 -9.13
N ASP A 331 -23.30 -14.24 -9.80
CA ASP A 331 -23.35 -14.35 -11.26
C ASP A 331 -24.56 -13.58 -11.83
N ALA A 332 -25.72 -13.70 -11.18
CA ALA A 332 -26.91 -12.95 -11.54
C ALA A 332 -26.73 -11.44 -11.35
N ALA A 333 -26.18 -11.01 -10.21
CA ALA A 333 -25.93 -9.59 -9.91
C ALA A 333 -24.95 -8.97 -10.90
N LEU A 334 -23.79 -9.60 -11.15
CA LEU A 334 -22.78 -9.10 -12.09
C LEU A 334 -23.29 -9.05 -13.53
N THR A 335 -24.13 -10.00 -13.93
CA THR A 335 -24.74 -10.02 -15.27
C THR A 335 -25.77 -8.92 -15.42
N ALA A 336 -26.64 -8.73 -14.42
CA ALA A 336 -27.71 -7.72 -14.43
C ALA A 336 -27.22 -6.29 -14.17
N HIS A 337 -26.00 -6.12 -13.63
CA HIS A 337 -25.47 -4.80 -13.28
C HIS A 337 -25.33 -3.89 -14.52
N PRO A 338 -25.89 -2.66 -14.50
CA PRO A 338 -25.95 -1.78 -15.67
C PRO A 338 -24.56 -1.31 -16.13
N ALA A 339 -23.63 -1.11 -15.20
CA ALA A 339 -22.24 -0.75 -15.54
C ALA A 339 -21.38 -1.92 -16.05
N ALA A 340 -21.93 -3.13 -16.13
CA ALA A 340 -21.24 -4.32 -16.64
C ALA A 340 -19.82 -4.52 -16.07
N PRO A 341 -19.67 -4.64 -14.72
CA PRO A 341 -18.37 -4.69 -14.09
C PRO A 341 -17.55 -5.89 -14.58
N ARG A 342 -16.25 -5.66 -14.79
CA ARG A 342 -15.30 -6.72 -15.10
C ARG A 342 -14.83 -7.40 -13.82
N LEU A 343 -14.98 -8.71 -13.74
CA LEU A 343 -14.43 -9.55 -12.68
C LEU A 343 -13.03 -10.02 -13.08
N VAL A 344 -12.03 -9.58 -12.34
CA VAL A 344 -10.63 -10.01 -12.50
C VAL A 344 -10.28 -10.96 -11.38
N LEU A 345 -9.99 -12.21 -11.74
CA LEU A 345 -9.58 -13.23 -10.79
C LEU A 345 -8.07 -13.40 -10.89
N ARG A 346 -7.38 -13.07 -9.80
CA ARG A 346 -5.95 -13.23 -9.66
C ARG A 346 -5.67 -14.40 -8.74
N PHE A 347 -4.84 -15.31 -9.21
CA PHE A 347 -4.46 -16.48 -8.45
C PHE A 347 -2.99 -16.37 -8.04
N ALA A 348 -2.75 -16.20 -6.75
CA ALA A 348 -1.44 -15.89 -6.23
C ALA A 348 -0.73 -17.19 -5.83
N PHE A 349 0.26 -17.62 -6.62
CA PHE A 349 0.89 -18.94 -6.45
C PHE A 349 2.00 -18.98 -5.38
N ARG A 350 2.17 -20.16 -4.77
CA ARG A 350 3.36 -20.59 -4.02
C ARG A 350 3.66 -22.05 -4.41
N GLY A 351 4.93 -22.41 -4.62
CA GLY A 351 5.34 -23.78 -4.99
C GLY A 351 6.01 -23.88 -6.37
N ASP A 352 6.25 -25.09 -6.87
CA ASP A 352 6.89 -25.35 -8.17
C ASP A 352 5.96 -25.05 -9.37
N ASP A 353 6.50 -24.58 -10.49
CA ASP A 353 5.76 -24.02 -11.64
C ASP A 353 4.79 -25.02 -12.29
N VAL A 354 5.10 -26.31 -12.26
CA VAL A 354 4.22 -27.36 -12.81
C VAL A 354 2.95 -27.53 -12.00
N LEU A 355 3.06 -27.55 -10.66
CA LEU A 355 1.90 -27.61 -9.76
C LEU A 355 1.05 -26.34 -9.87
N ARG A 356 1.68 -25.18 -10.12
CA ARG A 356 0.99 -23.92 -10.34
C ARG A 356 0.09 -23.98 -11.58
N ALA A 357 0.61 -24.48 -12.70
CA ALA A 357 -0.15 -24.53 -13.94
C ALA A 357 -1.41 -25.41 -13.83
N ALA A 358 -1.30 -26.59 -13.19
CA ALA A 358 -2.43 -27.48 -12.98
C ALA A 358 -3.49 -26.86 -12.05
N GLN A 359 -3.07 -26.34 -10.90
CA GLN A 359 -3.98 -25.67 -9.96
C GLN A 359 -4.67 -24.44 -10.57
N TYR A 360 -3.96 -23.71 -11.44
CA TYR A 360 -4.54 -22.60 -12.18
C TYR A 360 -5.65 -23.06 -13.13
N ALA A 361 -5.41 -24.13 -13.89
CA ALA A 361 -6.36 -24.64 -14.86
C ALA A 361 -7.63 -25.14 -14.17
N ASP A 362 -7.48 -25.87 -13.05
CA ASP A 362 -8.61 -26.31 -12.23
C ASP A 362 -9.39 -25.11 -11.70
N PHE A 363 -8.71 -24.12 -11.11
CA PHE A 363 -9.34 -22.89 -10.63
C PHE A 363 -10.14 -22.17 -11.72
N VAL A 364 -9.57 -22.04 -12.92
CA VAL A 364 -10.23 -21.41 -14.07
C VAL A 364 -11.47 -22.21 -14.48
N ALA A 365 -11.37 -23.54 -14.54
CA ALA A 365 -12.48 -24.42 -14.90
C ALA A 365 -13.62 -24.32 -13.87
N ASP A 366 -13.30 -24.41 -12.58
CA ASP A 366 -14.26 -24.33 -11.48
C ASP A 366 -14.98 -22.97 -11.47
N THR A 367 -14.23 -21.88 -11.67
CA THR A 367 -14.83 -20.54 -11.73
C THR A 367 -15.79 -20.40 -12.90
N ARG A 368 -15.42 -20.93 -14.08
CA ARG A 368 -16.27 -20.88 -15.27
C ARG A 368 -17.58 -21.64 -15.05
N ALA A 369 -17.51 -22.77 -14.37
CA ALA A 369 -18.68 -23.55 -13.99
C ALA A 369 -19.55 -22.79 -12.96
N ALA A 370 -18.93 -22.08 -12.03
CA ALA A 370 -19.62 -21.32 -10.99
C ALA A 370 -20.24 -19.98 -11.46
N LEU A 371 -19.66 -19.32 -12.47
CA LEU A 371 -20.10 -18.02 -12.99
C LEU A 371 -20.43 -18.07 -14.49
N PRO A 372 -21.34 -18.96 -14.93
CA PRO A 372 -21.54 -19.23 -16.34
C PRO A 372 -22.07 -18.02 -17.12
N ARG A 373 -22.95 -17.19 -16.53
CA ARG A 373 -23.54 -16.04 -17.23
C ARG A 373 -22.54 -14.90 -17.39
N THR A 374 -21.81 -14.58 -16.32
CA THR A 374 -20.78 -13.53 -16.31
C THR A 374 -19.63 -13.92 -17.26
N HIS A 375 -19.27 -15.20 -17.30
CA HIS A 375 -18.28 -15.71 -18.25
C HIS A 375 -18.77 -15.64 -19.69
N ALA A 376 -20.00 -16.09 -19.98
CA ALA A 376 -20.59 -16.00 -21.32
C ALA A 376 -20.69 -14.56 -21.83
N ALA A 377 -20.91 -13.59 -20.94
CA ALA A 377 -20.88 -12.15 -21.24
C ALA A 377 -19.46 -11.57 -21.45
N GLY A 378 -18.39 -12.38 -21.37
CA GLY A 378 -17.01 -11.92 -21.55
C GLY A 378 -16.51 -10.99 -20.44
N ARG A 379 -17.13 -11.04 -19.25
CA ARG A 379 -16.82 -10.13 -18.13
C ARG A 379 -15.81 -10.69 -17.13
N VAL A 380 -15.40 -11.95 -17.28
CA VAL A 380 -14.41 -12.60 -16.41
C VAL A 380 -13.05 -12.60 -17.09
N THR A 381 -12.03 -12.10 -16.39
CA THR A 381 -10.63 -12.20 -16.80
C THR A 381 -9.83 -12.95 -15.75
N PHE A 382 -9.13 -13.99 -16.17
CA PHE A 382 -8.21 -14.72 -15.31
C PHE A 382 -6.80 -14.16 -15.52
N ARG A 383 -6.09 -13.92 -14.44
CA ARG A 383 -4.67 -13.57 -14.50
C ARG A 383 -3.87 -14.49 -13.57
N PRO A 384 -2.81 -15.15 -14.06
CA PRO A 384 -1.86 -15.74 -13.14
C PRO A 384 -1.28 -14.61 -12.30
N GLY A 385 -1.34 -14.74 -10.99
CA GLY A 385 -0.57 -13.86 -10.12
C GLY A 385 0.90 -14.12 -10.42
N ARG A 386 1.67 -13.06 -10.66
CA ARG A 386 3.13 -13.19 -10.56
C ARG A 386 3.40 -13.68 -9.13
N GLY A 387 4.37 -14.56 -8.90
CA GLY A 387 4.69 -15.06 -7.55
C GLY A 387 4.95 -13.93 -6.53
N GLU A 388 5.22 -12.74 -7.05
CA GLU A 388 5.38 -11.47 -6.35
C GLU A 388 4.06 -10.88 -5.81
N GLU A 389 2.87 -11.37 -6.18
CA GLU A 389 1.55 -10.89 -5.73
C GLU A 389 0.85 -11.82 -4.69
N GLY A 390 1.55 -12.86 -4.20
CA GLY A 390 1.11 -13.82 -3.17
C GLY A 390 0.51 -13.22 -1.87
N PRO A 391 -0.23 -14.01 -1.06
CA PRO A 391 -0.67 -13.56 0.27
C PRO A 391 0.52 -13.22 1.14
N PHE A 392 0.36 -12.22 2.02
CA PHE A 392 1.24 -11.94 3.15
C PHE A 392 1.55 -13.25 3.91
N GLN A 393 2.78 -13.78 3.79
CA GLN A 393 3.39 -14.62 4.82
C GLN A 393 4.58 -13.84 5.32
N ALA A 394 4.38 -13.08 6.39
CA ALA A 394 5.33 -13.19 7.48
C ALA A 394 5.01 -14.54 8.11
N THR A 395 5.85 -15.56 7.85
CA THR A 395 5.80 -16.79 8.62
C THR A 395 5.95 -16.41 10.09
N TRP A 396 4.93 -16.76 10.86
CA TRP A 396 4.84 -16.56 12.29
C TRP A 396 5.74 -17.59 12.99
N SER A 397 7.06 -17.48 12.75
CA SER A 397 8.10 -18.29 13.37
C SER A 397 9.35 -17.43 13.52
N GLY A 398 9.29 -16.47 14.44
CA GLY A 398 10.40 -15.55 14.70
C GLY A 398 10.48 -14.41 13.69
N ILE A 399 10.68 -13.21 14.21
CA ILE A 399 11.00 -11.99 13.48
C ILE A 399 12.18 -12.28 12.55
N GLN A 400 11.95 -12.36 11.25
CA GLN A 400 13.03 -12.45 10.25
C GLN A 400 13.02 -11.21 9.33
N PRO A 401 14.21 -10.64 9.02
CA PRO A 401 14.38 -9.44 8.18
C PRO A 401 13.75 -9.49 6.77
N GLU A 402 13.41 -10.68 6.27
CA GLU A 402 12.85 -10.89 4.93
C GLU A 402 11.41 -10.35 4.77
N ALA A 403 10.68 -10.15 5.88
CA ALA A 403 9.34 -9.56 5.87
C ALA A 403 9.36 -8.08 5.45
N THR A 404 10.41 -7.35 5.83
CA THR A 404 10.61 -5.93 5.54
C THR A 404 10.91 -5.69 4.05
N ASP A 405 11.65 -6.62 3.43
CA ASP A 405 12.01 -6.57 2.01
C ASP A 405 10.82 -6.87 1.09
N THR A 406 9.89 -7.71 1.57
CA THR A 406 8.63 -8.03 0.88
C THR A 406 7.63 -6.87 0.94
N CYS A 407 7.55 -6.16 2.08
CA CYS A 407 6.80 -4.91 2.20
C CYS A 407 7.36 -3.83 1.26
N ARG A 408 8.70 -3.63 1.24
CA ARG A 408 9.38 -2.65 0.39
C ARG A 408 9.21 -2.90 -1.12
N ARG A 409 9.31 -4.14 -1.60
CA ARG A 409 9.14 -4.47 -3.03
C ARG A 409 7.69 -4.31 -3.50
N ARG A 410 6.71 -4.75 -2.71
CA ARG A 410 5.28 -4.65 -3.08
C ARG A 410 4.69 -3.26 -2.87
N PHE A 411 5.34 -2.46 -2.04
CA PHE A 411 5.07 -1.03 -1.96
C PHE A 411 5.49 -0.31 -3.25
N ARG A 412 6.59 -0.72 -3.88
CA ARG A 412 6.96 -0.27 -5.24
C ARG A 412 5.86 -0.62 -6.24
N ASP A 413 5.28 -1.83 -6.16
CA ASP A 413 4.13 -2.22 -6.98
C ASP A 413 2.86 -1.41 -6.66
N PHE A 414 2.65 -0.96 -5.42
CA PHE A 414 1.55 -0.05 -5.06
C PHE A 414 1.73 1.35 -5.70
N VAL A 415 2.95 1.87 -5.72
CA VAL A 415 3.31 3.10 -6.46
C VAL A 415 3.14 2.89 -7.97
N ASP A 416 3.47 1.72 -8.50
CA ASP A 416 3.33 1.40 -9.92
C ASP A 416 1.87 1.13 -10.33
N LEU A 417 1.04 0.54 -9.47
CA LEU A 417 -0.40 0.35 -9.70
C LEU A 417 -1.20 1.66 -9.62
N THR A 418 -0.77 2.60 -8.76
CA THR A 418 -1.39 3.93 -8.67
C THR A 418 -0.94 4.86 -9.79
N SER A 419 0.27 4.69 -10.33
CA SER A 419 0.79 5.49 -11.44
C SER A 419 0.45 4.95 -12.85
N SER A 420 0.37 3.63 -13.04
CA SER A 420 0.06 3.03 -14.35
C SER A 420 -1.42 3.09 -14.73
N GLU A 421 -2.34 3.13 -13.76
CA GLU A 421 -3.79 3.22 -14.02
C GLU A 421 -4.32 4.67 -14.07
N GLN A 422 -3.54 5.68 -13.64
CA GLN A 422 -3.91 7.09 -13.81
C GLN A 422 -3.87 7.56 -15.27
N VAL A 423 -3.19 6.82 -16.17
CA VAL A 423 -3.08 7.15 -17.60
C VAL A 423 -4.26 6.60 -18.42
N SER A 424 -5.20 5.87 -17.81
CA SER A 424 -6.31 5.21 -18.52
C SER A 424 -7.72 5.57 -18.03
N LEU A 425 -7.88 6.68 -17.28
CA LEU A 425 -9.19 7.18 -16.83
C LEU A 425 -9.62 8.45 -17.57
#